data_AF-A0A814AJF4-F1
#
_entry.id   AF-A0A814AJF4-F1
#
_cell.length_a   1.000
_cell.length_b   1.000
_cell.length_c   1.000
_cell.angle_alpha   90.00
_cell.angle_beta   90.00
_cell.angle_gamma   90.00
#
_symmetry.space_group_name_H-M   'P 1'
#
loop_
_entity.id
_entity.type
_entity.pdbx_description
1 polymer ?
#
loop_
_entity_poly.entity_id
_entity_poly.type
_entity_poly.pdbx_seq_one_letter_code
_entity_poly.pdbx_strand_id
1 'polypeptide(L)'
;MGDKGAQHLADALRTNTIITTLNLGSNQIGDKGAQYLADALRSNTTLSTLDLKRNKIGAVGAQHLADALRNNTYNNVNDMLQALEKILIDCSKTYVPYKDITVEPRDQIWFDAKLRILYTKKLKHTLGRGRTTAIPALYNSQKQVIVDVQEKTEILNSYFAEVTTWTGPNIDPKIADALPESMVILVISDITAHHFPFSTVGRHIIDSTGQTLKFSCVNWPGSMETLMPEGLQHNSVNNIVLLIKAMGFNCVRLTFSIDMTLSKNQNITALESLQMQSLGSAVSGFQLYNPTLLDETVLSVFNIVLDALEQQDILILLDNHVSKAMWCCSDSDGNGFWNDKYFDPIEWENSLRLMSLIARQKHHIVAISLRNELRGSRQNLPDWYKYVLIGVIDTIHQTNPDILIVISGLNYDLDLSFIRYTPVQDLLPEPIKSKIVYEGHWYSWSNYGHSSECTKMQNGVEDAWGYITTENEKYTAPIWLTEFGTNVDNFVGDNYINCVSQYVQNKNISWAYWVLAGSYYIRDGTPEFHESFGLLSDD
;
A
#
# COMPACT_ATOMS: atom_id res chain seq x y z
N MET A 1 -7.39 -35.91 -19.90
CA MET A 1 -6.63 -34.92 -20.69
C MET A 1 -5.38 -34.45 -19.94
N GLY A 2 -5.51 -34.04 -18.68
CA GLY A 2 -4.39 -33.52 -17.87
C GLY A 2 -3.88 -32.16 -18.38
N ASP A 3 -2.92 -31.58 -17.67
CA ASP A 3 -2.42 -30.23 -17.95
C ASP A 3 -1.85 -30.07 -19.36
N LYS A 4 -1.13 -31.08 -19.86
CA LYS A 4 -0.57 -31.05 -21.22
C LYS A 4 -1.65 -31.01 -22.30
N GLY A 5 -2.76 -31.72 -22.11
CA GLY A 5 -3.87 -31.64 -23.05
C GLY A 5 -4.64 -30.33 -22.94
N ALA A 6 -4.74 -29.75 -21.74
CA ALA A 6 -5.29 -28.40 -21.55
C ALA A 6 -4.42 -27.33 -22.25
N GLN A 7 -3.09 -27.49 -22.24
CA GLN A 7 -2.15 -26.62 -22.96
C GLN A 7 -2.41 -26.62 -24.46
N HIS A 8 -2.43 -27.80 -25.10
CA HIS A 8 -2.68 -27.89 -26.55
C HIS A 8 -4.05 -27.36 -26.95
N LEU A 9 -5.05 -27.57 -26.09
CA LEU A 9 -6.38 -27.01 -26.30
C LEU A 9 -6.40 -25.48 -26.14
N ALA A 10 -5.68 -24.94 -25.15
CA ALA A 10 -5.51 -23.51 -24.98
C ALA A 10 -4.86 -22.85 -26.21
N ASP A 11 -3.82 -23.47 -26.77
CA ASP A 11 -3.17 -23.00 -28.00
C ASP A 11 -4.17 -22.92 -29.17
N ALA A 12 -5.03 -23.93 -29.32
CA ALA A 12 -6.08 -23.94 -30.33
C ALA A 12 -7.20 -22.92 -30.04
N LEU A 13 -7.51 -22.65 -28.77
CA LEU A 13 -8.53 -21.68 -28.38
C LEU A 13 -8.11 -20.24 -28.69
N ARG A 14 -6.83 -19.88 -28.60
CA ARG A 14 -6.38 -18.49 -28.87
C ARG A 14 -6.78 -17.96 -30.25
N THR A 15 -6.87 -18.83 -31.25
CA THR A 15 -7.23 -18.46 -32.63
C THR A 15 -8.63 -18.92 -33.04
N ASN A 16 -9.35 -19.58 -32.13
CA ASN A 16 -10.68 -20.09 -32.42
C ASN A 16 -11.73 -18.96 -32.38
N THR A 17 -12.51 -18.84 -33.46
CA THR A 17 -13.55 -17.81 -33.62
C THR A 17 -14.97 -18.38 -33.72
N ILE A 18 -15.14 -19.70 -33.50
CA ILE A 18 -16.40 -20.41 -33.77
C ILE A 18 -17.01 -21.00 -32.50
N ILE A 19 -16.20 -21.58 -31.62
CA ILE A 19 -16.69 -22.32 -30.45
C ILE A 19 -17.12 -21.32 -29.38
N THR A 20 -18.41 -21.35 -29.05
CA THR A 20 -19.00 -20.49 -28.02
C THR A 20 -19.19 -21.21 -26.68
N THR A 21 -19.21 -22.55 -26.66
CA THR A 21 -19.38 -23.37 -25.45
C THR A 21 -18.44 -24.57 -25.49
N LEU A 22 -17.72 -24.81 -24.39
CA LEU A 22 -16.76 -25.90 -24.27
C LEU A 22 -16.90 -26.61 -22.91
N ASN A 23 -16.99 -27.94 -22.93
CA ASN A 23 -17.07 -28.75 -21.72
C ASN A 23 -15.80 -29.58 -21.55
N LEU A 24 -15.06 -29.30 -20.49
CA LEU A 24 -13.82 -29.98 -20.08
C LEU A 24 -13.95 -30.62 -18.71
N GLY A 25 -15.16 -30.89 -18.23
CA GLY A 25 -15.35 -31.54 -16.94
C GLY A 25 -14.69 -32.93 -16.87
N SER A 26 -14.21 -33.31 -15.68
CA SER A 26 -13.63 -34.64 -15.37
C SER A 26 -12.41 -35.00 -16.21
N ASN A 27 -11.55 -34.03 -16.53
CA ASN A 27 -10.40 -34.22 -17.41
C ASN A 27 -9.04 -34.29 -16.71
N GLN A 28 -9.02 -34.26 -15.37
CA GLN A 28 -7.82 -34.25 -14.53
C GLN A 28 -6.90 -33.04 -14.75
N ILE A 29 -7.48 -31.90 -15.12
CA ILE A 29 -6.76 -30.62 -15.27
C ILE A 29 -6.40 -30.11 -13.87
N GLY A 30 -5.13 -29.83 -13.62
CA GLY A 30 -4.60 -29.20 -12.42
C GLY A 30 -4.34 -27.70 -12.61
N ASP A 31 -3.67 -27.07 -11.64
CA ASP A 31 -3.43 -25.62 -11.64
C ASP A 31 -2.69 -25.12 -12.89
N LYS A 32 -1.71 -25.89 -13.36
CA LYS A 32 -0.92 -25.54 -14.54
C LYS A 32 -1.76 -25.60 -15.82
N GLY A 33 -2.65 -26.60 -15.93
CA GLY A 33 -3.60 -26.68 -17.02
C GLY A 33 -4.65 -25.57 -16.99
N ALA A 34 -5.09 -25.17 -15.79
CA ALA A 34 -6.00 -24.03 -15.60
C ALA A 34 -5.33 -22.71 -15.99
N GLN A 35 -4.05 -22.51 -15.68
CA GLN A 35 -3.26 -21.36 -16.11
C GLN A 35 -3.21 -21.26 -17.64
N TYR A 36 -2.91 -22.36 -18.35
CA TYR A 36 -2.88 -22.33 -19.82
C TYR A 36 -4.23 -21.95 -20.42
N LEU A 37 -5.32 -22.49 -19.89
CA LEU A 37 -6.67 -22.13 -20.31
C LEU A 37 -6.98 -20.66 -20.03
N ALA A 38 -6.60 -20.15 -18.85
CA ALA A 38 -6.74 -18.74 -18.50
C ALA A 38 -6.01 -17.82 -19.48
N ASP A 39 -4.75 -18.14 -19.82
CA ASP A 39 -3.97 -17.36 -20.79
C ASP A 39 -4.63 -17.31 -22.17
N ALA A 40 -5.26 -18.39 -22.61
CA ALA A 40 -6.00 -18.42 -23.87
C ALA A 40 -7.33 -17.64 -23.82
N LEU A 41 -8.01 -17.64 -22.67
CA LEU A 41 -9.25 -16.89 -22.47
C LEU A 41 -9.03 -15.38 -22.51
N ARG A 42 -7.84 -14.87 -22.16
CA ARG A 42 -7.57 -13.42 -22.22
C ARG A 42 -7.65 -12.83 -23.63
N SER A 43 -7.42 -13.63 -24.67
CA SER A 43 -7.49 -13.19 -26.06
C SER A 43 -8.63 -13.82 -26.86
N ASN A 44 -9.24 -14.91 -26.38
CA ASN A 44 -10.40 -15.51 -27.01
C ASN A 44 -11.68 -14.74 -26.63
N THR A 45 -12.32 -14.11 -27.62
CA THR A 45 -13.53 -13.29 -27.44
C THR A 45 -14.82 -14.03 -27.82
N THR A 46 -14.74 -15.28 -28.27
CA THR A 46 -15.91 -16.02 -28.81
C THR A 46 -16.44 -17.08 -27.86
N LEU A 47 -15.58 -17.63 -27.00
CA LEU A 47 -15.95 -18.61 -25.99
C LEU A 47 -16.68 -17.93 -24.84
N SER A 48 -17.99 -18.19 -24.74
CA SER A 48 -18.87 -17.60 -23.73
C SER A 48 -19.14 -18.54 -22.55
N THR A 49 -18.92 -19.85 -22.73
CA THR A 49 -19.14 -20.84 -21.68
C THR A 49 -18.03 -21.88 -21.65
N LEU A 50 -17.39 -22.06 -20.50
CA LEU A 50 -16.40 -23.09 -20.24
C LEU A 50 -16.78 -23.87 -18.98
N ASP A 51 -16.98 -25.18 -19.10
CA ASP A 51 -17.25 -26.08 -17.97
C ASP A 51 -15.97 -26.82 -17.56
N LEU A 52 -15.48 -26.59 -16.34
CA LEU A 52 -14.28 -27.23 -15.78
C LEU A 52 -14.60 -28.18 -14.62
N LYS A 53 -15.85 -28.63 -14.50
CA LYS A 53 -16.31 -29.43 -13.37
C LYS A 53 -15.49 -30.67 -13.08
N ARG A 54 -15.28 -30.99 -11.81
CA ARG A 54 -14.62 -32.24 -11.37
C ARG A 54 -13.21 -32.43 -11.97
N ASN A 55 -12.45 -31.34 -12.10
CA ASN A 55 -11.01 -31.38 -12.38
C ASN A 55 -10.19 -31.30 -11.07
N LYS A 56 -8.86 -31.27 -11.16
CA LYS A 56 -7.94 -31.19 -10.02
C LYS A 56 -7.38 -29.77 -9.83
N ILE A 57 -8.21 -28.75 -10.12
CA ILE A 57 -7.82 -27.34 -10.05
C ILE A 57 -7.88 -26.90 -8.59
N GLY A 58 -6.74 -26.47 -8.05
CA GLY A 58 -6.58 -25.89 -6.72
C GLY A 58 -6.74 -24.37 -6.75
N ALA A 59 -6.38 -23.73 -5.63
CA ALA A 59 -6.57 -22.29 -5.44
C ALA A 59 -5.80 -21.45 -6.46
N VAL A 60 -4.57 -21.87 -6.81
CA VAL A 60 -3.71 -21.15 -7.76
C VAL A 60 -4.30 -21.17 -9.17
N GLY A 61 -4.76 -22.33 -9.65
CA GLY A 61 -5.40 -22.44 -10.95
C GLY A 61 -6.74 -21.71 -11.03
N ALA A 62 -7.51 -21.72 -9.93
CA ALA A 62 -8.76 -20.96 -9.83
C ALA A 62 -8.52 -19.44 -9.89
N GLN A 63 -7.45 -18.95 -9.26
CA GLN A 63 -7.04 -17.54 -9.31
C GLN A 63 -6.69 -17.12 -10.75
N HIS A 64 -5.86 -17.90 -11.45
CA HIS A 64 -5.54 -17.61 -12.85
C HIS A 64 -6.78 -17.52 -13.75
N LEU A 65 -7.73 -18.44 -13.59
CA LEU A 65 -8.99 -18.41 -14.32
C LEU A 65 -9.82 -17.17 -13.96
N ALA A 66 -9.92 -16.81 -12.69
CA ALA A 66 -10.64 -15.62 -12.27
C ALA A 66 -10.05 -14.33 -12.87
N ASP A 67 -8.72 -14.21 -12.89
CA ASP A 67 -8.02 -13.04 -13.46
C ASP A 67 -8.22 -12.93 -14.97
N ALA A 68 -8.21 -14.05 -15.69
CA ALA A 68 -8.49 -14.05 -17.13
C ALA A 68 -9.94 -13.65 -17.47
N LEU A 69 -10.88 -13.96 -16.58
CA LEU A 69 -12.29 -13.60 -16.75
C LEU A 69 -12.52 -12.11 -16.44
N ARG A 70 -11.77 -11.48 -15.52
CA ARG A 70 -11.91 -10.02 -15.24
C ARG A 70 -11.61 -9.13 -16.45
N ASN A 71 -10.72 -9.56 -17.34
CA ASN A 71 -10.33 -8.79 -18.53
C ASN A 71 -11.25 -9.01 -19.75
N ASN A 72 -12.16 -10.00 -19.71
CA ASN A 72 -13.22 -10.11 -20.70
C ASN A 72 -14.38 -9.25 -20.25
N THR A 73 -14.79 -8.28 -21.08
CA THR A 73 -15.87 -7.33 -20.82
C THR A 73 -17.20 -8.07 -20.64
N TYR A 74 -17.51 -8.49 -19.41
CA TYR A 74 -18.85 -8.92 -19.05
C TYR A 74 -19.76 -7.71 -18.98
N ASN A 75 -20.77 -7.67 -19.85
CA ASN A 75 -21.78 -6.60 -19.87
C ASN A 75 -22.69 -6.59 -18.63
N ASN A 76 -22.49 -7.49 -17.65
CA ASN A 76 -23.23 -7.51 -16.40
C ASN A 76 -22.46 -8.22 -15.26
N VAL A 77 -22.39 -7.57 -14.10
CA VAL A 77 -21.83 -8.09 -12.83
C VAL A 77 -22.46 -9.42 -12.39
N ASN A 78 -23.71 -9.70 -12.77
CA ASN A 78 -24.40 -10.95 -12.43
C ASN A 78 -23.80 -12.18 -13.14
N ASP A 79 -23.22 -12.03 -14.33
CA ASP A 79 -22.62 -13.14 -15.07
C ASP A 79 -21.24 -13.50 -14.49
N MET A 80 -20.48 -12.49 -14.07
CA MET A 80 -19.24 -12.64 -13.31
C MET A 80 -19.47 -13.37 -11.98
N LEU A 81 -20.52 -13.00 -11.25
CA LEU A 81 -20.89 -13.64 -9.98
C LEU A 81 -21.34 -15.10 -10.16
N GLN A 82 -22.10 -15.41 -11.22
CA GLN A 82 -22.48 -16.80 -11.53
C GLN A 82 -21.28 -17.66 -11.96
N ALA A 83 -20.29 -17.08 -12.65
CA ALA A 83 -19.05 -17.78 -13.00
C ALA A 83 -18.21 -18.09 -11.75
N LEU A 84 -18.04 -17.11 -10.86
CA LEU A 84 -17.35 -17.27 -9.57
C LEU A 84 -18.06 -18.27 -8.64
N GLU A 85 -19.39 -18.22 -8.55
CA GLU A 85 -20.18 -19.21 -7.77
C GLU A 85 -19.99 -20.63 -8.29
N LYS A 86 -19.95 -20.84 -9.62
CA LYS A 86 -19.72 -22.17 -10.20
C LYS A 86 -18.31 -22.70 -9.90
N ILE A 87 -17.29 -21.85 -9.97
CA ILE A 87 -15.90 -22.20 -9.64
C ILE A 87 -15.77 -22.59 -8.16
N LEU A 88 -16.40 -21.83 -7.27
CA LEU A 88 -16.39 -22.10 -5.82
C LEU A 88 -17.15 -23.39 -5.45
N ILE A 89 -18.24 -23.70 -6.15
CA ILE A 89 -19.00 -24.94 -5.95
C ILE A 89 -18.22 -26.18 -6.40
N ASP A 90 -17.33 -26.09 -7.40
CA ASP A 90 -16.50 -27.22 -7.83
C ASP A 90 -15.40 -27.57 -6.86
N CYS A 91 -14.71 -26.56 -6.31
CA CYS A 91 -13.66 -26.78 -5.30
C CYS A 91 -14.19 -27.54 -4.07
N SER A 92 -15.48 -27.39 -3.76
CA SER A 92 -16.17 -28.07 -2.64
C SER A 92 -16.49 -29.55 -2.86
N LYS A 93 -16.44 -30.06 -4.10
CA LYS A 93 -16.98 -31.40 -4.45
C LYS A 93 -15.92 -32.45 -4.77
N THR A 94 -14.63 -32.09 -4.70
CA THR A 94 -13.51 -33.03 -4.86
C THR A 94 -13.27 -33.80 -3.57
N TYR A 95 -14.24 -34.63 -3.16
CA TYR A 95 -14.10 -35.58 -2.05
C TYR A 95 -14.33 -37.01 -2.57
N VAL A 96 -13.30 -37.86 -2.49
CA VAL A 96 -13.39 -39.32 -2.61
C VAL A 96 -13.19 -39.90 -1.19
N PRO A 97 -13.95 -40.93 -0.76
CA PRO A 97 -14.06 -41.28 0.65
C PRO A 97 -12.91 -42.15 1.19
N TYR A 98 -12.34 -41.70 2.31
CA TYR A 98 -11.83 -42.43 3.48
C TYR A 98 -11.24 -43.86 3.33
N LYS A 99 -9.92 -43.98 3.54
CA LYS A 99 -9.37 -44.66 4.73
C LYS A 99 -7.85 -44.44 4.86
N ASP A 100 -7.45 -44.05 6.06
CA ASP A 100 -6.09 -44.09 6.64
C ASP A 100 -5.04 -43.09 6.12
N ILE A 101 -5.30 -41.78 6.28
CA ILE A 101 -4.25 -40.78 6.52
C ILE A 101 -4.78 -39.74 7.53
N THR A 102 -4.08 -39.55 8.64
CA THR A 102 -4.27 -38.43 9.57
C THR A 102 -3.84 -37.13 8.89
N VAL A 103 -4.80 -36.25 8.60
CA VAL A 103 -4.55 -34.90 8.06
C VAL A 103 -4.87 -33.87 9.16
N GLU A 104 -3.98 -32.89 9.31
CA GLU A 104 -4.04 -31.84 10.34
C GLU A 104 -5.24 -30.89 10.17
N PRO A 105 -5.67 -30.19 11.24
CA PRO A 105 -6.91 -29.37 11.26
C PRO A 105 -6.96 -28.15 10.32
N ARG A 106 -5.88 -27.80 9.59
CA ARG A 106 -5.79 -26.57 8.79
C ARG A 106 -6.74 -26.53 7.57
N ASP A 107 -7.17 -27.68 7.05
CA ASP A 107 -7.96 -27.74 5.82
C ASP A 107 -9.48 -27.65 6.03
N GLN A 108 -9.96 -27.55 7.28
CA GLN A 108 -11.40 -27.62 7.58
C GLN A 108 -12.07 -26.25 7.77
N ILE A 109 -11.30 -25.16 7.94
CA ILE A 109 -11.84 -23.87 8.44
C ILE A 109 -12.17 -22.87 7.33
N TRP A 110 -11.58 -22.99 6.13
CA TRP A 110 -11.87 -22.07 5.01
C TRP A 110 -13.28 -22.23 4.43
N PHE A 111 -14.00 -23.31 4.76
CA PHE A 111 -15.24 -23.68 4.07
C PHE A 111 -16.53 -23.09 4.66
N ASP A 112 -16.52 -22.59 5.91
CA ASP A 112 -17.77 -22.21 6.61
C ASP A 112 -18.04 -20.69 6.69
N ALA A 113 -17.14 -19.83 6.17
CA ALA A 113 -17.26 -18.38 6.32
C ALA A 113 -18.07 -17.65 5.22
N LYS A 114 -18.54 -18.31 4.16
CA LYS A 114 -19.11 -17.61 2.97
C LYS A 114 -20.53 -18.01 2.58
N LEU A 115 -21.45 -17.99 3.55
CA LEU A 115 -22.88 -18.25 3.29
C LEU A 115 -23.82 -17.35 4.10
N ARG A 116 -23.65 -16.02 4.06
CA ARG A 116 -24.68 -15.10 4.63
C ARG A 116 -24.69 -13.62 4.19
N ILE A 117 -24.17 -13.25 3.02
CA ILE A 117 -24.29 -11.88 2.46
C ILE A 117 -25.20 -11.83 1.23
N LEU A 118 -26.21 -12.72 1.13
CA LEU A 118 -27.12 -12.75 -0.03
C LEU A 118 -28.62 -12.80 0.32
N TYR A 119 -29.02 -12.34 1.50
CA TYR A 119 -30.46 -12.28 1.86
C TYR A 119 -31.11 -10.90 1.97
N THR A 120 -30.38 -9.80 1.72
CA THR A 120 -30.93 -8.45 1.97
C THR A 120 -31.31 -7.65 0.71
N LYS A 121 -31.18 -8.21 -0.51
CA LYS A 121 -31.66 -7.55 -1.74
C LYS A 121 -32.87 -8.21 -2.42
N LYS A 122 -33.32 -9.39 -1.98
CA LYS A 122 -34.48 -10.10 -2.59
C LYS A 122 -35.83 -9.89 -1.89
N LEU A 123 -35.88 -9.16 -0.77
CA LEU A 123 -37.12 -8.89 -0.03
C LEU A 123 -37.84 -7.59 -0.42
N LYS A 124 -37.19 -6.65 -1.10
CA LYS A 124 -37.86 -5.44 -1.63
C LYS A 124 -38.67 -5.67 -2.90
N HIS A 125 -38.49 -6.81 -3.58
CA HIS A 125 -39.26 -7.13 -4.79
C HIS A 125 -40.41 -8.13 -4.56
N THR A 126 -40.55 -8.65 -3.34
CA THR A 126 -41.57 -9.65 -2.98
C THR A 126 -42.64 -9.12 -2.00
N LEU A 127 -42.52 -7.88 -1.52
CA LEU A 127 -43.56 -7.21 -0.70
C LEU A 127 -44.50 -6.35 -1.55
N GLY A 128 -44.94 -6.91 -2.68
CA GLY A 128 -45.97 -6.36 -3.53
C GLY A 128 -47.10 -7.38 -3.74
N ARG A 129 -47.58 -8.03 -2.67
CA ARG A 129 -48.91 -8.68 -2.57
C ARG A 129 -49.08 -9.38 -1.20
N GLY A 130 -49.87 -8.74 -0.33
CA GLY A 130 -50.87 -9.39 0.53
C GLY A 130 -50.46 -10.32 1.68
N ARG A 131 -50.84 -9.87 2.90
CA ARG A 131 -51.20 -10.63 4.13
C ARG A 131 -50.10 -11.08 5.10
N THR A 132 -49.93 -10.25 6.14
CA THR A 132 -49.89 -10.55 7.59
C THR A 132 -49.84 -12.01 8.04
N THR A 133 -48.79 -12.39 8.80
CA THR A 133 -48.80 -12.70 10.26
C THR A 133 -47.53 -13.47 10.66
N ALA A 134 -46.60 -12.85 11.40
CA ALA A 134 -45.64 -13.52 12.32
C ALA A 134 -44.68 -12.50 12.98
N ILE A 135 -45.17 -11.75 13.96
CA ILE A 135 -44.36 -10.88 14.84
C ILE A 135 -44.39 -11.50 16.26
N PRO A 136 -43.84 -12.71 16.44
CA PRO A 136 -43.01 -12.95 17.65
C PRO A 136 -41.71 -13.77 17.41
N ALA A 137 -41.48 -14.34 16.23
CA ALA A 137 -40.29 -15.18 15.97
C ALA A 137 -38.99 -14.37 15.75
N LEU A 138 -39.11 -13.09 15.39
CA LEU A 138 -37.99 -12.18 15.10
C LEU A 138 -37.23 -11.72 16.36
N TYR A 139 -37.85 -11.75 17.54
CA TYR A 139 -37.23 -11.28 18.78
C TYR A 139 -36.30 -12.33 19.41
N ASN A 140 -36.61 -13.63 19.27
CA ASN A 140 -35.77 -14.72 19.77
C ASN A 140 -34.56 -15.01 18.87
N SER A 141 -34.66 -14.76 17.56
CA SER A 141 -33.51 -14.90 16.64
C SER A 141 -32.43 -13.84 16.84
N GLN A 142 -32.78 -12.65 17.34
CA GLN A 142 -31.80 -11.59 17.62
C GLN A 142 -30.94 -11.88 18.86
N LYS A 143 -31.52 -12.51 19.90
CA LYS A 143 -30.77 -12.90 21.10
C LYS A 143 -29.77 -14.03 20.84
N GLN A 144 -30.12 -15.01 19.99
CA GLN A 144 -29.22 -16.10 19.62
C GLN A 144 -28.03 -15.60 18.79
N VAL A 145 -28.25 -14.60 17.92
CA VAL A 145 -27.18 -13.99 17.10
C VAL A 145 -26.18 -13.20 17.95
N ILE A 146 -26.62 -12.57 19.05
CA ILE A 146 -25.72 -11.81 19.95
C ILE A 146 -24.82 -12.76 20.76
N VAL A 147 -25.35 -13.90 21.20
CA VAL A 147 -24.57 -14.93 21.92
C VAL A 147 -23.58 -15.65 20.98
N ASP A 148 -23.99 -15.98 19.75
CA ASP A 148 -23.12 -16.60 18.74
C ASP A 148 -21.98 -15.66 18.27
N VAL A 149 -22.18 -14.34 18.31
CA VAL A 149 -21.14 -13.36 17.97
C VAL A 149 -20.12 -13.24 19.10
N GLN A 150 -20.55 -13.30 20.37
CA GLN A 150 -19.62 -13.28 21.51
C GLN A 150 -18.76 -14.56 21.59
N GLU A 151 -19.35 -15.75 21.39
CA GLU A 151 -18.60 -17.02 21.34
C GLU A 151 -17.64 -17.10 20.13
N LYS A 152 -18.01 -16.52 18.97
CA LYS A 152 -17.13 -16.49 17.78
C LYS A 152 -16.04 -15.43 17.83
N THR A 153 -16.17 -14.41 18.69
CA THR A 153 -15.13 -13.40 18.92
C THR A 153 -13.99 -14.02 19.73
N GLU A 154 -14.26 -14.95 20.65
CA GLU A 154 -13.24 -15.73 21.36
C GLU A 154 -12.49 -16.71 20.42
N ILE A 155 -13.17 -17.29 19.43
CA ILE A 155 -12.56 -18.18 18.43
C ILE A 155 -11.71 -17.41 17.40
N LEU A 156 -12.14 -16.21 16.97
CA LEU A 156 -11.30 -15.32 16.15
C LEU A 156 -10.08 -14.82 16.93
N ASN A 157 -10.24 -14.50 18.22
CA ASN A 157 -9.13 -14.11 19.07
C ASN A 157 -8.13 -15.26 19.30
N SER A 158 -8.57 -16.52 19.35
CA SER A 158 -7.66 -17.67 19.36
C SER A 158 -6.97 -17.92 18.01
N TYR A 159 -7.61 -17.53 16.89
CA TYR A 159 -7.03 -17.64 15.55
C TYR A 159 -5.97 -16.56 15.30
N PHE A 160 -6.19 -15.32 15.77
CA PHE A 160 -5.16 -14.27 15.73
C PHE A 160 -3.95 -14.56 16.63
N ALA A 161 -4.15 -15.30 17.73
CA ALA A 161 -3.06 -15.82 18.56
C ALA A 161 -2.26 -16.97 17.90
N GLU A 162 -2.78 -17.59 16.84
CA GLU A 162 -2.03 -18.58 16.02
C GLU A 162 -1.43 -17.95 14.75
N VAL A 163 -1.97 -16.84 14.22
CA VAL A 163 -1.39 -16.10 13.08
C VAL A 163 -0.07 -15.40 13.44
N THR A 164 0.17 -15.11 14.73
CA THR A 164 1.50 -14.70 15.24
C THR A 164 2.56 -15.82 15.16
N THR A 165 2.21 -17.03 14.69
CA THR A 165 3.17 -18.14 14.47
C THR A 165 3.35 -18.51 12.99
N TRP A 166 2.90 -17.67 12.05
CA TRP A 166 3.12 -17.91 10.62
C TRP A 166 4.53 -17.48 10.18
N THR A 167 5.47 -18.42 10.26
CA THR A 167 6.76 -18.38 9.55
C THR A 167 6.58 -19.00 8.15
N GLY A 168 6.01 -18.22 7.23
CA GLY A 168 6.08 -18.49 5.79
C GLY A 168 7.48 -18.14 5.24
N PRO A 169 7.95 -18.81 4.17
CA PRO A 169 9.33 -18.64 3.70
C PRO A 169 9.47 -17.25 3.03
N ASN A 170 10.52 -16.53 3.43
CA ASN A 170 10.95 -15.19 2.98
C ASN A 170 10.44 -13.99 3.78
N ILE A 171 10.06 -14.18 5.05
CA ILE A 171 10.21 -13.13 6.07
C ILE A 171 11.48 -13.48 6.83
N ASP A 172 12.45 -12.56 6.91
CA ASP A 172 13.64 -12.78 7.77
C ASP A 172 13.14 -13.11 9.19
N PRO A 173 13.53 -14.26 9.78
CA PRO A 173 13.12 -14.64 11.14
C PRO A 173 13.34 -13.55 12.20
N LYS A 174 14.24 -12.59 11.97
CA LYS A 174 14.50 -11.45 12.85
C LYS A 174 13.41 -10.36 12.81
N ILE A 175 12.56 -10.31 11.79
CA ILE A 175 11.53 -9.27 11.63
C ILE A 175 10.34 -9.51 12.57
N ALA A 176 10.05 -10.78 12.88
CA ALA A 176 9.08 -11.13 13.92
C ALA A 176 9.50 -10.60 15.31
N ASP A 177 10.80 -10.40 15.53
CA ASP A 177 11.34 -9.77 16.75
C ASP A 177 11.43 -8.24 16.64
N ALA A 178 11.59 -7.69 15.42
CA ALA A 178 11.84 -6.25 15.18
C ALA A 178 10.63 -5.34 15.42
N LEU A 179 9.42 -5.86 15.25
CA LEU A 179 8.19 -5.16 15.57
C LEU A 179 7.71 -5.62 16.96
N PRO A 180 7.67 -4.76 17.99
CA PRO A 180 7.11 -5.16 19.27
C PRO A 180 5.67 -5.64 19.05
N GLU A 181 5.26 -6.75 19.69
CA GLU A 181 3.90 -7.33 19.59
C GLU A 181 2.79 -6.27 19.77
N SER A 182 3.10 -5.15 20.45
CA SER A 182 2.21 -4.00 20.62
C SER A 182 1.91 -3.21 19.34
N MET A 183 2.76 -3.22 18.31
CA MET A 183 2.47 -2.61 17.00
C MET A 183 1.66 -3.52 16.08
N VAL A 184 1.68 -4.84 16.32
CA VAL A 184 0.93 -5.84 15.54
C VAL A 184 -0.56 -5.87 15.95
N ILE A 185 -0.91 -5.34 17.13
CA ILE A 185 -2.29 -5.26 17.62
C ILE A 185 -2.87 -3.86 17.37
N LEU A 186 -3.17 -3.55 16.11
CA LEU A 186 -4.12 -2.49 15.71
C LEU A 186 -4.63 -2.71 14.27
N VAL A 187 -5.07 -3.93 13.94
CA VAL A 187 -5.72 -4.23 12.65
C VAL A 187 -7.01 -5.01 12.85
N ILE A 188 -7.98 -4.41 13.53
CA ILE A 188 -9.40 -4.71 13.30
C ILE A 188 -10.18 -3.40 13.45
N SER A 189 -10.35 -2.67 12.36
CA SER A 189 -11.39 -1.65 12.29
C SER A 189 -11.95 -1.61 10.87
N ASP A 190 -13.18 -2.10 10.76
CA ASP A 190 -14.16 -1.85 9.70
C ASP A 190 -13.70 -1.93 8.23
N ILE A 191 -14.37 -2.81 7.47
CA ILE A 191 -14.51 -2.64 6.02
C ILE A 191 -15.44 -1.43 5.79
N THR A 192 -15.00 -0.24 6.18
CA THR A 192 -15.60 1.03 5.78
C THR A 192 -14.86 1.46 4.53
N ALA A 193 -15.59 1.50 3.41
CA ALA A 193 -15.10 2.16 2.21
C ALA A 193 -14.65 3.59 2.59
N HIS A 194 -13.42 3.95 2.24
CA HIS A 194 -12.92 5.31 2.48
C HIS A 194 -13.79 6.33 1.74
N HIS A 195 -14.22 7.39 2.44
CA HIS A 195 -14.98 8.47 1.81
C HIS A 195 -14.06 9.65 1.53
N PHE A 196 -13.65 9.79 0.28
CA PHE A 196 -12.84 10.90 -0.20
C PHE A 196 -13.68 12.19 -0.40
N PRO A 197 -13.06 13.38 -0.47
CA PRO A 197 -11.67 13.66 -0.12
C PRO A 197 -11.44 13.76 1.39
N PHE A 198 -10.19 13.65 1.82
CA PHE A 198 -9.82 13.81 3.22
C PHE A 198 -9.58 15.28 3.58
N SER A 199 -9.77 15.64 4.85
CA SER A 199 -9.51 16.98 5.38
C SER A 199 -9.01 16.89 6.82
N THR A 200 -8.66 18.03 7.42
CA THR A 200 -8.13 18.12 8.77
C THR A 200 -9.05 18.92 9.68
N VAL A 201 -9.24 18.42 10.90
CA VAL A 201 -10.00 19.08 11.97
C VAL A 201 -9.26 18.87 13.29
N GLY A 202 -8.80 19.97 13.90
CA GLY A 202 -7.92 19.89 15.06
C GLY A 202 -6.67 19.07 14.73
N ARG A 203 -6.33 18.09 15.58
CA ARG A 203 -5.20 17.18 15.33
C ARG A 203 -5.52 15.99 14.41
N HIS A 204 -6.74 15.89 13.90
CA HIS A 204 -7.24 14.71 13.23
C HIS A 204 -7.32 14.90 11.72
N ILE A 205 -7.00 13.84 10.99
CA ILE A 205 -7.37 13.69 9.58
C ILE A 205 -8.71 12.97 9.56
N ILE A 206 -9.66 13.50 8.80
CA ILE A 206 -11.02 12.95 8.68
C ILE A 206 -11.36 12.65 7.22
N ASP A 207 -12.25 11.69 7.03
CA ASP A 207 -12.90 11.43 5.75
C ASP A 207 -14.08 12.40 5.51
N SER A 208 -14.70 12.34 4.34
CA SER A 208 -15.82 13.25 3.99
C SER A 208 -17.12 13.00 4.78
N THR A 209 -17.18 11.92 5.59
CA THR A 209 -18.26 11.68 6.56
C THR A 209 -17.94 12.19 7.96
N GLY A 210 -16.71 12.65 8.19
CA GLY A 210 -16.21 13.09 9.49
C GLY A 210 -15.57 11.98 10.33
N GLN A 211 -15.33 10.80 9.76
CA GLN A 211 -14.64 9.71 10.47
C GLN A 211 -13.13 9.99 10.52
N THR A 212 -12.55 9.92 11.71
CA THR A 212 -11.09 10.03 11.89
C THR A 212 -10.36 8.84 11.27
N LEU A 213 -9.29 9.13 10.54
CA LEU A 213 -8.43 8.15 9.88
C LEU A 213 -7.05 8.09 10.55
N LYS A 214 -6.43 6.91 10.47
CA LYS A 214 -5.03 6.69 10.85
C LYS A 214 -4.31 5.95 9.74
N PHE A 215 -3.12 6.42 9.45
CA PHE A 215 -2.27 5.87 8.41
C PHE A 215 -1.12 5.12 9.08
N SER A 216 -0.97 3.87 8.68
CA SER A 216 0.07 2.95 9.10
C SER A 216 0.78 2.50 7.83
N CYS A 217 1.82 3.26 7.46
CA CYS A 217 2.48 3.07 6.18
C CYS A 217 3.84 2.40 6.29
N VAL A 218 4.31 1.99 5.13
CA VAL A 218 5.73 1.73 4.88
C VAL A 218 6.26 2.72 3.84
N ASN A 219 7.53 3.13 3.98
CA ASN A 219 8.24 3.87 2.95
C ASN A 219 8.68 2.91 1.85
N TRP A 220 8.32 3.21 0.60
CA TRP A 220 8.80 2.50 -0.58
C TRP A 220 9.66 3.47 -1.41
N PRO A 221 10.99 3.27 -1.46
CA PRO A 221 11.85 4.17 -2.20
C PRO A 221 11.60 4.05 -3.70
N GLY A 222 11.51 5.18 -4.39
CA GLY A 222 11.48 5.29 -5.85
C GLY A 222 12.18 6.54 -6.39
N SER A 223 12.89 7.27 -5.53
CA SER A 223 13.57 8.53 -5.85
C SER A 223 15.03 8.39 -6.28
N MET A 224 15.56 7.16 -6.31
CA MET A 224 16.96 6.83 -6.56
C MET A 224 17.32 6.91 -8.05
N GLU A 225 18.58 6.63 -8.40
CA GLU A 225 19.21 6.83 -9.71
C GLU A 225 18.48 6.15 -10.88
N THR A 226 17.73 5.07 -10.61
CA THR A 226 16.93 4.36 -11.63
C THR A 226 15.59 5.04 -11.90
N LEU A 227 15.18 6.00 -11.07
CA LEU A 227 13.91 6.74 -11.17
C LEU A 227 12.67 5.83 -11.08
N MET A 228 12.80 4.65 -10.49
CA MET A 228 11.74 3.65 -10.37
C MET A 228 11.67 3.11 -8.94
N PRO A 229 10.51 2.64 -8.47
CA PRO A 229 10.40 1.98 -7.18
C PRO A 229 11.35 0.78 -7.06
N GLU A 230 11.99 0.65 -5.89
CA GLU A 230 12.96 -0.40 -5.60
C GLU A 230 12.30 -1.79 -5.56
N GLY A 231 13.08 -2.83 -5.87
CA GLY A 231 12.67 -4.25 -5.74
C GLY A 231 11.97 -4.86 -6.96
N LEU A 232 11.69 -4.10 -8.03
CA LEU A 232 11.04 -4.65 -9.24
C LEU A 232 11.94 -5.59 -10.04
N GLN A 233 13.24 -5.65 -9.73
CA GLN A 233 14.16 -6.67 -10.24
C GLN A 233 14.05 -8.01 -9.49
N HIS A 234 13.47 -8.03 -8.30
CA HIS A 234 13.37 -9.23 -7.46
C HIS A 234 11.95 -9.79 -7.39
N ASN A 235 10.93 -8.96 -7.68
CA ASN A 235 9.56 -9.44 -7.65
C ASN A 235 8.61 -8.64 -8.56
N SER A 236 7.44 -9.22 -8.86
CA SER A 236 6.42 -8.53 -9.63
C SER A 236 5.78 -7.40 -8.82
N VAL A 237 5.37 -6.31 -9.47
CA VAL A 237 4.67 -5.18 -8.82
C VAL A 237 3.52 -5.68 -7.94
N ASN A 238 2.68 -6.58 -8.48
CA ASN A 238 1.52 -7.11 -7.76
C ASN A 238 1.90 -7.88 -6.50
N ASN A 239 2.97 -8.68 -6.54
CA ASN A 239 3.40 -9.44 -5.37
C ASN A 239 3.95 -8.52 -4.27
N ILE A 240 4.70 -7.48 -4.63
CA ILE A 240 5.22 -6.51 -3.65
C ILE A 240 4.04 -5.80 -2.98
N VAL A 241 3.05 -5.34 -3.74
CA VAL A 241 1.85 -4.70 -3.19
C VAL A 241 1.05 -5.65 -2.29
N LEU A 242 0.90 -6.93 -2.69
CA LEU A 242 0.25 -7.94 -1.85
C LEU A 242 1.03 -8.20 -0.55
N LEU A 243 2.36 -8.15 -0.59
CA LEU A 243 3.22 -8.29 0.58
C LEU A 243 3.05 -7.12 1.54
N ILE A 244 3.02 -5.87 1.04
CA ILE A 244 2.72 -4.67 1.83
C ILE A 244 1.39 -4.83 2.57
N LYS A 245 0.35 -5.30 1.86
CA LYS A 245 -0.97 -5.55 2.46
C LYS A 245 -0.93 -6.67 3.50
N ALA A 246 -0.19 -7.74 3.23
CA ALA A 246 -0.05 -8.87 4.15
C ALA A 246 0.69 -8.49 5.45
N MET A 247 1.62 -7.54 5.39
CA MET A 247 2.29 -6.95 6.56
C MET A 247 1.37 -6.04 7.39
N GLY A 248 0.15 -5.78 6.94
CA GLY A 248 -0.85 -4.99 7.68
C GLY A 248 -0.78 -3.48 7.43
N PHE A 249 0.08 -3.02 6.51
CA PHE A 249 0.10 -1.61 6.13
C PHE A 249 -1.15 -1.23 5.34
N ASN A 250 -1.76 -0.10 5.70
CA ASN A 250 -2.90 0.46 4.97
C ASN A 250 -2.51 1.59 4.01
N CYS A 251 -1.21 1.95 3.98
CA CYS A 251 -0.69 2.97 3.09
C CYS A 251 0.78 2.78 2.73
N VAL A 252 1.22 3.52 1.72
CA VAL A 252 2.63 3.62 1.29
C VAL A 252 3.02 5.09 1.18
N ARG A 253 4.16 5.46 1.77
CA ARG A 253 4.88 6.69 1.44
C ARG A 253 5.82 6.37 0.28
N LEU A 254 5.42 6.73 -0.94
CA LEU A 254 6.14 6.39 -2.16
C LEU A 254 7.01 7.58 -2.57
N THR A 255 8.33 7.40 -2.51
CA THR A 255 9.26 8.50 -2.77
C THR A 255 9.47 8.71 -4.28
N PHE A 256 9.62 9.97 -4.68
CA PHE A 256 9.98 10.34 -6.05
C PHE A 256 11.02 11.45 -6.07
N SER A 257 11.79 11.53 -7.15
CA SER A 257 12.73 12.62 -7.40
C SER A 257 12.19 13.64 -8.40
N ILE A 258 12.64 14.89 -8.31
CA ILE A 258 12.35 15.91 -9.34
C ILE A 258 12.90 15.44 -10.69
N ASP A 259 14.09 14.83 -10.71
CA ASP A 259 14.70 14.26 -11.92
C ASP A 259 13.72 13.34 -12.69
N MET A 260 12.93 12.49 -12.03
CA MET A 260 11.94 11.64 -12.72
C MET A 260 10.89 12.47 -13.49
N THR A 261 10.52 13.63 -12.95
CA THR A 261 9.47 14.49 -13.53
C THR A 261 9.97 15.47 -14.58
N LEU A 262 11.29 15.66 -14.74
CA LEU A 262 11.84 16.56 -15.73
C LEU A 262 11.56 16.07 -17.15
N SER A 263 11.14 16.96 -18.06
CA SER A 263 10.79 16.59 -19.44
C SER A 263 11.89 15.80 -20.17
N LYS A 264 13.17 16.06 -19.85
CA LYS A 264 14.33 15.35 -20.41
C LYS A 264 14.37 13.86 -20.05
N ASN A 265 13.79 13.48 -18.91
CA ASN A 265 13.83 12.12 -18.36
C ASN A 265 12.50 11.37 -18.58
N GLN A 266 11.40 12.05 -18.90
CA GLN A 266 10.08 11.43 -19.09
C GLN A 266 10.02 10.40 -20.22
N ASN A 267 10.93 10.45 -21.19
CA ASN A 267 11.03 9.49 -22.29
C ASN A 267 12.03 8.37 -22.04
N ILE A 268 12.75 8.38 -20.91
CA ILE A 268 13.69 7.31 -20.56
C ILE A 268 12.88 6.08 -20.20
N THR A 269 13.13 4.98 -20.90
CA THR A 269 12.55 3.66 -20.58
C THR A 269 13.19 3.04 -19.35
N ALA A 270 12.50 2.11 -18.70
CA ALA A 270 13.07 1.34 -17.60
C ALA A 270 14.36 0.63 -18.03
N LEU A 271 14.39 0.04 -19.24
CA LEU A 271 15.59 -0.59 -19.78
C LEU A 271 16.75 0.41 -19.93
N GLU A 272 16.51 1.58 -20.53
CA GLU A 272 17.54 2.61 -20.69
C GLU A 272 18.05 3.12 -19.33
N SER A 273 17.15 3.34 -18.37
CA SER A 273 17.52 3.77 -17.01
C SER A 273 18.45 2.77 -16.32
N LEU A 274 18.11 1.47 -16.37
CA LEU A 274 18.96 0.41 -15.82
C LEU A 274 20.31 0.29 -16.55
N GLN A 275 20.32 0.46 -17.88
CA GLN A 275 21.56 0.43 -18.68
C GLN A 275 22.48 1.62 -18.39
N MET A 276 21.92 2.82 -18.18
CA MET A 276 22.70 4.01 -17.79
C MET A 276 23.46 3.80 -16.48
N GLN A 277 22.92 2.98 -15.57
CA GLN A 277 23.55 2.61 -14.30
C GLN A 277 24.38 1.33 -14.38
N SER A 278 24.53 0.72 -15.58
CA SER A 278 25.23 -0.56 -15.79
C SER A 278 24.66 -1.75 -15.01
N LEU A 279 23.34 -1.79 -14.79
CA LEU A 279 22.65 -2.78 -13.95
C LEU A 279 22.11 -3.98 -14.75
N GLY A 280 23.00 -4.77 -15.35
CA GLY A 280 22.62 -5.94 -16.17
C GLY A 280 21.87 -7.04 -15.41
N SER A 281 22.16 -7.23 -14.12
CA SER A 281 21.42 -8.16 -13.25
C SER A 281 19.97 -7.70 -13.06
N ALA A 282 19.76 -6.41 -12.80
CA ALA A 282 18.43 -5.84 -12.64
C ALA A 282 17.59 -5.97 -13.93
N VAL A 283 18.19 -5.77 -15.11
CA VAL A 283 17.51 -6.04 -16.40
C VAL A 283 17.04 -7.50 -16.49
N SER A 284 17.88 -8.45 -16.07
CA SER A 284 17.52 -9.87 -16.06
C SER A 284 16.37 -10.17 -15.07
N GLY A 285 16.38 -9.50 -13.92
CA GLY A 285 15.30 -9.55 -12.94
C GLY A 285 13.97 -9.02 -13.48
N PHE A 286 13.99 -7.86 -14.14
CA PHE A 286 12.82 -7.33 -14.84
C PHE A 286 12.31 -8.29 -15.91
N GLN A 287 13.17 -8.92 -16.72
CA GLN A 287 12.75 -9.92 -17.71
C GLN A 287 12.02 -11.12 -17.08
N LEU A 288 12.38 -11.47 -15.83
CA LEU A 288 11.77 -12.57 -15.10
C LEU A 288 10.42 -12.17 -14.48
N TYR A 289 10.37 -11.04 -13.80
CA TYR A 289 9.24 -10.67 -12.94
C TYR A 289 8.29 -9.63 -13.55
N ASN A 290 8.82 -8.73 -14.38
CA ASN A 290 8.12 -7.57 -14.93
C ASN A 290 8.50 -7.31 -16.41
N PRO A 291 8.47 -8.31 -17.31
CA PRO A 291 9.10 -8.20 -18.64
C PRO A 291 8.51 -7.08 -19.50
N THR A 292 7.22 -6.79 -19.34
CA THR A 292 6.53 -5.74 -20.09
C THR A 292 6.92 -4.34 -19.64
N LEU A 293 7.47 -4.18 -18.43
CA LEU A 293 7.85 -2.86 -17.89
C LEU A 293 9.16 -2.32 -18.47
N LEU A 294 9.97 -3.17 -19.11
CA LEU A 294 11.26 -2.73 -19.69
C LEU A 294 11.10 -1.70 -20.80
N ASP A 295 10.02 -1.80 -21.58
CA ASP A 295 9.71 -0.89 -22.69
C ASP A 295 8.91 0.35 -22.24
N GLU A 296 8.45 0.37 -20.98
CA GLU A 296 7.72 1.50 -20.41
C GLU A 296 8.67 2.60 -19.96
N THR A 297 8.22 3.85 -19.99
CA THR A 297 9.00 4.96 -19.42
C THR A 297 9.08 4.84 -17.90
N VAL A 298 10.12 5.38 -17.27
CA VAL A 298 10.27 5.34 -15.80
C VAL A 298 9.05 5.94 -15.08
N LEU A 299 8.45 7.00 -15.64
CA LEU A 299 7.22 7.60 -15.11
C LEU A 299 5.99 6.70 -15.33
N SER A 300 5.93 5.96 -16.45
CA SER A 300 4.88 4.95 -16.69
C SER A 300 4.99 3.79 -15.70
N VAL A 301 6.20 3.29 -15.44
CA VAL A 301 6.46 2.27 -14.40
C VAL A 301 6.01 2.76 -13.03
N PHE A 302 6.37 3.99 -12.65
CA PHE A 302 5.90 4.61 -11.40
C PHE A 302 4.37 4.66 -11.34
N ASN A 303 3.69 5.05 -12.43
CA ASN A 303 2.23 5.07 -12.49
C ASN A 303 1.59 3.68 -12.41
N ILE A 304 2.22 2.65 -12.99
CA ILE A 304 1.75 1.25 -12.89
C ILE A 304 1.82 0.76 -11.42
N VAL A 305 2.85 1.16 -10.67
CA VAL A 305 2.94 0.87 -9.23
C VAL A 305 1.82 1.58 -8.46
N LEU A 306 1.53 2.85 -8.77
CA LEU A 306 0.38 3.57 -8.18
C LEU A 306 -0.95 2.86 -8.46
N ASP A 307 -1.17 2.41 -9.70
CA ASP A 307 -2.38 1.67 -10.08
C ASP A 307 -2.51 0.34 -9.33
N ALA A 308 -1.40 -0.37 -9.10
CA ALA A 308 -1.40 -1.61 -8.34
C ALA A 308 -1.73 -1.40 -6.86
N LEU A 309 -1.19 -0.34 -6.24
CA LEU A 309 -1.51 0.06 -4.87
C LEU A 309 -3.01 0.39 -4.71
N GLU A 310 -3.55 1.21 -5.62
CA GLU A 310 -4.98 1.57 -5.66
C GLU A 310 -5.89 0.34 -5.81
N GLN A 311 -5.54 -0.60 -6.70
CA GLN A 311 -6.28 -1.85 -6.90
C GLN A 311 -6.31 -2.74 -5.64
N GLN A 312 -5.34 -2.59 -4.75
CA GLN A 312 -5.28 -3.30 -3.47
C GLN A 312 -5.84 -2.48 -2.30
N ASP A 313 -6.48 -1.34 -2.56
CA ASP A 313 -7.07 -0.46 -1.54
C ASP A 313 -6.02 0.05 -0.54
N ILE A 314 -4.79 0.31 -1.02
CA ILE A 314 -3.69 0.87 -0.23
C ILE A 314 -3.62 2.37 -0.52
N LEU A 315 -3.68 3.19 0.53
CA LEU A 315 -3.60 4.65 0.40
C LEU A 315 -2.16 5.10 0.13
N ILE A 316 -1.99 6.22 -0.55
CA ILE A 316 -0.67 6.64 -1.06
C ILE A 316 -0.39 8.08 -0.63
N LEU A 317 0.76 8.26 0.01
CA LEU A 317 1.43 9.54 0.23
C LEU A 317 2.58 9.63 -0.79
N LEU A 318 2.50 10.55 -1.74
CA LEU A 318 3.62 10.84 -2.62
C LEU A 318 4.62 11.74 -1.90
N ASP A 319 5.88 11.37 -1.88
CA ASP A 319 6.93 12.14 -1.22
C ASP A 319 7.95 12.70 -2.20
N ASN A 320 8.05 14.04 -2.27
CA ASN A 320 9.12 14.68 -3.02
C ASN A 320 10.45 14.59 -2.26
N HIS A 321 11.18 13.52 -2.52
CA HIS A 321 12.26 13.11 -1.63
C HIS A 321 13.59 13.81 -1.91
N VAL A 322 13.97 13.89 -3.19
CA VAL A 322 15.20 14.56 -3.64
C VAL A 322 14.98 15.27 -4.97
N SER A 323 15.89 16.18 -5.32
CA SER A 323 15.86 16.86 -6.61
C SER A 323 16.65 16.07 -7.64
N LYS A 324 17.96 15.97 -7.43
CA LYS A 324 18.84 15.06 -8.16
C LYS A 324 18.61 13.65 -7.61
N ALA A 325 18.29 12.71 -8.47
CA ALA A 325 18.16 11.31 -8.10
C ALA A 325 19.53 10.76 -7.66
N MET A 326 19.65 10.43 -6.37
CA MET A 326 20.83 9.86 -5.72
C MET A 326 20.50 9.48 -4.28
N TRP A 327 21.38 8.71 -3.64
CA TRP A 327 21.34 8.54 -2.19
C TRP A 327 21.50 9.88 -1.46
N CYS A 328 20.68 10.07 -0.43
CA CYS A 328 20.71 11.20 0.49
C CYS A 328 21.02 10.67 1.91
N CYS A 329 21.17 11.45 2.96
CA CYS A 329 20.89 12.86 3.13
C CYS A 329 22.07 13.46 3.91
N SER A 330 22.92 14.24 3.24
CA SER A 330 24.01 14.99 3.89
C SER A 330 23.81 16.49 3.71
N ASP A 331 24.46 17.28 4.58
CA ASP A 331 24.46 18.75 4.45
C ASP A 331 25.11 19.26 3.15
N SER A 332 25.73 18.39 2.36
CA SER A 332 26.55 18.75 1.20
C SER A 332 26.18 18.05 -0.11
N ASP A 333 25.11 17.25 -0.12
CA ASP A 333 24.67 16.53 -1.32
C ASP A 333 24.06 17.45 -2.40
N GLY A 334 23.72 18.70 -2.03
CA GLY A 334 23.15 19.69 -2.92
C GLY A 334 21.63 19.56 -3.13
N ASN A 335 20.95 18.72 -2.35
CA ASN A 335 19.49 18.55 -2.32
C ASN A 335 18.85 19.17 -1.07
N GLY A 336 19.62 19.73 -0.13
CA GLY A 336 19.14 20.03 1.23
C GLY A 336 18.11 21.16 1.35
N PHE A 337 18.25 22.25 0.60
CA PHE A 337 17.35 23.40 0.70
C PHE A 337 17.16 24.10 -0.65
N TRP A 338 16.06 24.86 -0.81
CA TRP A 338 15.81 25.60 -2.05
C TRP A 338 17.01 26.48 -2.46
N ASN A 339 17.33 26.45 -3.76
CA ASN A 339 18.48 27.09 -4.37
C ASN A 339 19.85 26.47 -3.98
N ASP A 340 19.86 25.27 -3.40
CA ASP A 340 21.05 24.43 -3.44
C ASP A 340 21.35 23.96 -4.86
N LYS A 341 22.55 23.39 -5.03
CA LYS A 341 23.12 23.00 -6.33
C LYS A 341 22.14 22.26 -7.25
N TYR A 342 21.31 21.39 -6.69
CA TYR A 342 20.35 20.58 -7.45
C TYR A 342 18.90 20.91 -7.13
N PHE A 343 18.62 21.77 -6.16
CA PHE A 343 17.26 22.07 -5.73
C PHE A 343 16.77 23.40 -6.29
N ASP A 344 16.43 23.38 -7.58
CA ASP A 344 15.82 24.50 -8.28
C ASP A 344 14.31 24.64 -7.91
N PRO A 345 13.86 25.80 -7.41
CA PRO A 345 12.46 25.98 -7.02
C PRO A 345 11.45 25.90 -8.17
N ILE A 346 11.83 26.27 -9.40
CA ILE A 346 10.96 26.21 -10.57
C ILE A 346 10.78 24.76 -11.00
N GLU A 347 11.87 23.99 -11.05
CA GLU A 347 11.79 22.54 -11.34
C GLU A 347 10.97 21.81 -10.27
N TRP A 348 11.14 22.17 -9.00
CA TRP A 348 10.35 21.64 -7.88
C TRP A 348 8.86 21.92 -8.00
N GLU A 349 8.48 23.18 -8.26
CA GLU A 349 7.08 23.55 -8.48
C GLU A 349 6.47 22.76 -9.64
N ASN A 350 7.18 22.67 -10.77
CA ASN A 350 6.72 21.91 -11.94
C ASN A 350 6.55 20.42 -11.62
N SER A 351 7.47 19.85 -10.84
CA SER A 351 7.42 18.46 -10.37
C SER A 351 6.18 18.19 -9.51
N LEU A 352 5.95 19.03 -8.49
CA LEU A 352 4.77 18.96 -7.64
C LEU A 352 3.48 19.14 -8.43
N ARG A 353 3.46 20.03 -9.43
CA ARG A 353 2.31 20.26 -10.31
C ARG A 353 2.00 19.00 -11.14
N LEU A 354 3.00 18.34 -11.70
CA LEU A 354 2.82 17.08 -12.43
C LEU A 354 2.29 15.97 -11.51
N MET A 355 2.89 15.78 -10.34
CA MET A 355 2.45 14.75 -9.38
C MET A 355 1.05 15.04 -8.83
N SER A 356 0.69 16.30 -8.65
CA SER A 356 -0.67 16.71 -8.29
C SER A 356 -1.69 16.38 -9.39
N LEU A 357 -1.32 16.52 -10.67
CA LEU A 357 -2.18 16.11 -11.80
C LEU A 357 -2.37 14.60 -11.87
N ILE A 358 -1.32 13.82 -11.60
CA ILE A 358 -1.39 12.35 -11.51
C ILE A 358 -2.30 11.96 -10.35
N ALA A 359 -2.08 12.54 -9.16
CA ALA A 359 -2.88 12.29 -7.97
C ALA A 359 -4.37 12.61 -8.16
N ARG A 360 -4.69 13.65 -8.95
CA ARG A 360 -6.09 14.01 -9.22
C ARG A 360 -6.86 12.93 -10.01
N GLN A 361 -6.15 12.02 -10.68
CA GLN A 361 -6.77 10.92 -11.44
C GLN A 361 -6.95 9.65 -10.62
N LYS A 362 -6.43 9.57 -9.39
CA LYS A 362 -6.42 8.36 -8.55
C LYS A 362 -6.85 8.72 -7.13
N HIS A 363 -7.99 8.20 -6.69
CA HIS A 363 -8.58 8.63 -5.42
C HIS A 363 -7.79 8.15 -4.19
N HIS A 364 -7.02 7.07 -4.33
CA HIS A 364 -6.16 6.53 -3.28
C HIS A 364 -4.85 7.29 -3.09
N ILE A 365 -4.53 8.26 -3.95
CA ILE A 365 -3.45 9.22 -3.70
C ILE A 365 -4.00 10.36 -2.86
N VAL A 366 -3.77 10.28 -1.55
CA VAL A 366 -4.47 11.08 -0.54
C VAL A 366 -3.64 12.25 -0.04
N ALA A 367 -2.33 12.21 -0.24
CA ALA A 367 -1.42 13.22 0.25
C ALA A 367 -0.19 13.39 -0.67
N ILE A 368 0.34 14.61 -0.72
CA ILE A 368 1.64 14.93 -1.31
C ILE A 368 2.48 15.65 -0.24
N SER A 369 3.68 15.13 0.05
CA SER A 369 4.70 15.89 0.80
C SER A 369 5.41 16.87 -0.12
N LEU A 370 5.57 18.09 0.39
CA LEU A 370 6.25 19.18 -0.32
C LEU A 370 7.70 18.84 -0.60
N ARG A 371 8.43 18.33 0.40
CA ARG A 371 9.87 18.10 0.32
C ARG A 371 10.40 17.38 1.55
N ASN A 372 10.98 16.20 1.38
CA ASN A 372 11.70 15.47 2.42
C ASN A 372 12.94 16.21 2.98
N GLU A 373 13.09 16.20 4.30
CA GLU A 373 14.30 16.52 5.06
C GLU A 373 15.03 17.79 4.64
N LEU A 374 14.35 18.95 4.72
CA LEU A 374 15.02 20.23 4.52
C LEU A 374 16.18 20.38 5.52
N ARG A 375 17.37 20.70 5.01
CA ARG A 375 18.64 20.61 5.77
C ARG A 375 19.74 21.50 5.20
N GLY A 376 20.92 21.47 5.83
CA GLY A 376 22.10 22.20 5.38
C GLY A 376 22.17 23.67 5.81
N SER A 377 23.26 24.34 5.44
CA SER A 377 23.62 25.66 5.95
C SER A 377 22.81 26.83 5.37
N ARG A 378 22.01 26.60 4.32
CA ARG A 378 21.14 27.62 3.70
C ARG A 378 19.79 27.81 4.38
N GLN A 379 19.40 26.88 5.25
CA GLN A 379 18.10 26.88 5.88
C GLN A 379 17.83 28.21 6.59
N ASN A 380 16.67 28.77 6.31
CA ASN A 380 16.18 29.97 6.98
C ASN A 380 14.65 30.01 6.93
N LEU A 381 14.04 30.56 7.98
CA LEU A 381 12.57 30.62 8.08
C LEU A 381 11.92 31.48 6.98
N PRO A 382 12.43 32.66 6.60
CA PRO A 382 11.83 33.45 5.52
C PRO A 382 11.64 32.68 4.21
N ASP A 383 12.68 31.99 3.75
CA ASP A 383 12.60 31.17 2.53
C ASP A 383 11.72 29.93 2.76
N TRP A 384 11.80 29.28 3.92
CA TRP A 384 10.93 28.15 4.24
C TRP A 384 9.45 28.54 4.11
N TYR A 385 9.01 29.63 4.76
CA TYR A 385 7.62 30.08 4.66
C TYR A 385 7.25 30.48 3.23
N LYS A 386 8.14 31.20 2.54
CA LYS A 386 7.92 31.59 1.14
C LYS A 386 7.64 30.38 0.26
N TYR A 387 8.52 29.38 0.27
CA TYR A 387 8.38 28.22 -0.62
C TYR A 387 7.28 27.27 -0.16
N VAL A 388 7.06 27.09 1.14
CA VAL A 388 5.90 26.34 1.65
C VAL A 388 4.59 26.97 1.16
N LEU A 389 4.43 28.29 1.23
CA LEU A 389 3.22 28.95 0.73
C LEU A 389 3.06 28.82 -0.79
N ILE A 390 4.15 28.91 -1.57
CA ILE A 390 4.12 28.66 -3.02
C ILE A 390 3.69 27.21 -3.33
N GLY A 391 4.29 26.24 -2.64
CA GLY A 391 3.96 24.82 -2.81
C GLY A 391 2.52 24.50 -2.43
N VAL A 392 2.05 25.08 -1.33
CA VAL A 392 0.68 24.87 -0.83
C VAL A 392 -0.35 25.56 -1.71
N ILE A 393 -0.25 26.88 -1.87
CA ILE A 393 -1.30 27.72 -2.47
C ILE A 393 -1.21 27.68 -3.99
N ASP A 394 -0.05 28.03 -4.54
CA ASP A 394 0.13 28.29 -5.97
C ASP A 394 0.42 27.02 -6.78
N THR A 395 0.74 25.92 -6.10
CA THR A 395 1.15 24.66 -6.75
C THR A 395 0.16 23.53 -6.51
N ILE A 396 0.18 22.90 -5.33
CA ILE A 396 -0.58 21.67 -5.07
C ILE A 396 -2.08 21.98 -4.98
N HIS A 397 -2.51 22.89 -4.12
CA HIS A 397 -3.94 23.17 -3.95
C HIS A 397 -4.59 23.73 -5.21
N GLN A 398 -3.89 24.61 -5.94
CA GLN A 398 -4.39 25.12 -7.23
C GLN A 398 -4.61 24.00 -8.26
N THR A 399 -3.80 22.94 -8.22
CA THR A 399 -3.82 21.85 -9.19
C THR A 399 -4.77 20.72 -8.79
N ASN A 400 -4.76 20.36 -7.49
CA ASN A 400 -5.58 19.33 -6.88
C ASN A 400 -6.06 19.82 -5.49
N PRO A 401 -7.24 20.46 -5.39
CA PRO A 401 -7.73 21.02 -4.13
C PRO A 401 -8.21 19.96 -3.14
N ASP A 402 -8.37 18.71 -3.57
CA ASP A 402 -8.93 17.62 -2.78
C ASP A 402 -7.88 16.91 -1.91
N ILE A 403 -6.59 17.02 -2.26
CA ILE A 403 -5.50 16.29 -1.62
C ILE A 403 -4.99 16.95 -0.33
N LEU A 404 -4.53 16.13 0.61
CA LEU A 404 -3.78 16.63 1.77
C LEU A 404 -2.37 17.08 1.35
N ILE A 405 -1.84 18.08 2.03
CA ILE A 405 -0.51 18.62 1.78
C ILE A 405 0.32 18.43 3.05
N VAL A 406 1.37 17.62 2.94
CA VAL A 406 2.28 17.33 4.05
C VAL A 406 3.45 18.30 4.02
N ILE A 407 3.72 18.95 5.16
CA ILE A 407 4.72 19.99 5.32
C ILE A 407 5.83 19.49 6.26
N SER A 408 7.01 19.31 5.68
CA SER A 408 8.28 19.01 6.35
C SER A 408 8.84 20.18 7.16
N GLY A 409 9.62 19.83 8.18
CA GLY A 409 10.30 20.77 9.07
C GLY A 409 11.65 21.22 8.55
N LEU A 410 12.48 21.72 9.46
CA LEU A 410 13.91 21.97 9.22
C LEU A 410 14.73 20.88 9.90
N ASN A 411 16.03 20.88 9.59
CA ASN A 411 17.02 20.00 10.20
C ASN A 411 16.61 18.53 10.08
N TYR A 412 16.44 18.04 8.85
CA TYR A 412 16.07 16.64 8.56
C TYR A 412 14.69 16.27 9.11
N ASP A 413 13.74 17.20 9.03
CA ASP A 413 12.40 17.06 9.61
C ASP A 413 12.39 16.79 11.12
N LEU A 414 13.49 17.19 11.79
CA LEU A 414 13.64 17.06 13.23
C LEU A 414 13.18 18.31 13.98
N ASP A 415 12.85 19.41 13.31
CA ASP A 415 12.48 20.68 13.96
C ASP A 415 11.29 21.37 13.27
N LEU A 416 10.18 21.48 14.00
CA LEU A 416 9.02 22.33 13.70
C LEU A 416 8.72 23.28 14.88
N SER A 417 9.68 23.56 15.75
CA SER A 417 9.49 24.39 16.95
C SER A 417 9.02 25.81 16.64
N PHE A 418 9.35 26.31 15.45
CA PHE A 418 8.95 27.63 14.96
C PHE A 418 7.44 27.74 14.64
N ILE A 419 6.74 26.63 14.41
CA ILE A 419 5.28 26.59 14.16
C ILE A 419 4.48 27.10 15.36
N ARG A 420 5.02 26.99 16.58
CA ARG A 420 4.42 27.55 17.80
C ARG A 420 4.15 29.04 17.69
N TYR A 421 5.00 29.76 16.97
CA TYR A 421 4.93 31.20 16.84
C TYR A 421 4.12 31.62 15.60
N THR A 422 4.35 30.95 14.48
CA THR A 422 3.69 31.26 13.20
C THR A 422 3.17 29.97 12.55
N PRO A 423 1.99 29.48 12.96
CA PRO A 423 1.37 28.34 12.28
C PRO A 423 1.15 28.63 10.79
N VAL A 424 1.43 27.68 9.91
CA VAL A 424 1.18 27.86 8.47
C VAL A 424 -0.31 28.06 8.21
N GLN A 425 -1.16 27.41 9.01
CA GLN A 425 -2.61 27.49 8.93
C GLN A 425 -3.15 28.91 9.20
N ASP A 426 -2.41 29.78 9.88
CA ASP A 426 -2.79 31.20 10.08
C ASP A 426 -2.53 32.06 8.83
N LEU A 427 -1.71 31.55 7.91
CA LEU A 427 -1.34 32.21 6.66
C LEU A 427 -2.20 31.74 5.47
N LEU A 428 -3.12 30.80 5.70
CA LEU A 428 -3.90 30.13 4.65
C LEU A 428 -5.40 30.44 4.77
N PRO A 429 -6.08 30.73 3.65
CA PRO A 429 -7.54 30.81 3.64
C PRO A 429 -8.17 29.41 3.67
N GLU A 430 -9.43 29.33 4.09
CA GLU A 430 -10.26 28.17 3.78
C GLU A 430 -10.56 28.11 2.26
N PRO A 431 -10.64 26.92 1.64
CA PRO A 431 -10.57 25.59 2.27
C PRO A 431 -9.14 25.01 2.43
N ILE A 432 -8.10 25.74 2.02
CA ILE A 432 -6.70 25.25 1.99
C ILE A 432 -6.22 24.85 3.39
N LYS A 433 -6.60 25.64 4.40
CA LYS A 433 -6.27 25.39 5.81
C LYS A 433 -6.64 23.98 6.26
N SER A 434 -7.79 23.46 5.82
CA SER A 434 -8.29 22.11 6.12
C SER A 434 -7.55 20.97 5.39
N LYS A 435 -6.44 21.26 4.70
CA LYS A 435 -5.63 20.27 3.96
C LYS A 435 -4.24 20.06 4.55
N ILE A 436 -3.86 20.83 5.56
CA ILE A 436 -2.48 20.85 6.07
C ILE A 436 -2.25 19.74 7.09
N VAL A 437 -1.20 18.97 6.85
CA VAL A 437 -0.61 18.00 7.78
C VAL A 437 0.86 18.34 7.94
N TYR A 438 1.39 18.26 9.15
CA TYR A 438 2.83 18.38 9.39
C TYR A 438 3.46 17.00 9.46
N GLU A 439 4.74 16.90 9.08
CA GLU A 439 5.52 15.69 9.29
C GLU A 439 6.73 15.90 10.17
N GLY A 440 7.12 14.83 10.88
CA GLY A 440 8.32 14.80 11.68
C GLY A 440 9.04 13.47 11.49
N HIS A 441 10.36 13.51 11.57
CA HIS A 441 11.20 12.31 11.56
C HIS A 441 11.70 12.03 12.98
N TRP A 442 12.04 10.77 13.25
CA TRP A 442 12.66 10.39 14.50
C TRP A 442 13.48 9.13 14.28
N TYR A 443 14.79 9.20 14.46
CA TYR A 443 15.71 8.06 14.43
C TYR A 443 16.50 7.98 15.73
N SER A 444 17.12 6.83 16.03
CA SER A 444 17.88 6.62 17.26
C SER A 444 19.13 7.51 17.39
N TRP A 445 19.62 8.06 16.28
CA TRP A 445 20.72 9.03 16.21
C TRP A 445 20.27 10.49 16.10
N SER A 446 18.95 10.76 16.02
CA SER A 446 18.44 12.13 16.05
C SER A 446 18.80 12.82 17.36
N ASN A 447 18.78 14.16 17.39
CA ASN A 447 19.14 14.97 18.56
C ASN A 447 18.37 14.61 19.85
N TYR A 448 17.19 14.00 19.70
CA TYR A 448 16.33 13.50 20.78
C TYR A 448 16.04 11.98 20.66
N GLY A 449 16.81 11.27 19.84
CA GLY A 449 16.69 9.85 19.57
C GLY A 449 17.51 8.94 20.47
N HIS A 450 18.46 9.50 21.22
CA HIS A 450 19.44 8.73 21.96
C HIS A 450 19.33 8.94 23.48
N SER A 451 18.57 8.08 24.16
CA SER A 451 18.55 8.02 25.62
C SER A 451 18.20 6.63 26.16
N SER A 452 18.69 6.31 27.37
CA SER A 452 18.23 5.13 28.11
C SER A 452 16.82 5.27 28.69
N GLU A 453 16.25 6.48 28.67
CA GLU A 453 14.91 6.77 29.22
C GLU A 453 13.96 7.24 28.12
N CYS A 454 12.87 6.49 27.87
CA CYS A 454 11.86 6.87 26.87
C CYS A 454 11.33 8.29 27.09
N THR A 455 11.06 8.67 28.34
CA THR A 455 10.52 10.00 28.68
C THR A 455 11.41 11.13 28.19
N LYS A 456 12.74 10.99 28.24
CA LYS A 456 13.65 12.03 27.74
C LYS A 456 13.57 12.18 26.22
N MET A 457 13.52 11.05 25.50
CA MET A 457 13.39 11.08 24.04
C MET A 457 12.04 11.65 23.62
N GLN A 458 10.95 11.20 24.25
CA GLN A 458 9.60 11.69 24.01
C GLN A 458 9.48 13.19 24.31
N ASN A 459 10.09 13.70 25.39
CA ASN A 459 10.10 15.14 25.66
C ASN A 459 10.82 15.94 24.56
N GLY A 460 11.94 15.42 24.03
CA GLY A 460 12.62 16.07 22.91
C GLY A 460 11.77 16.10 21.65
N VAL A 461 11.04 15.02 21.36
CA VAL A 461 10.04 14.97 20.28
C VAL A 461 8.91 15.98 20.53
N GLU A 462 8.38 16.06 21.75
CA GLU A 462 7.36 17.04 22.12
C GLU A 462 7.83 18.47 21.88
N ASP A 463 9.07 18.81 22.23
CA ASP A 463 9.63 20.14 22.03
C ASP A 463 9.86 20.47 20.55
N ALA A 464 10.25 19.46 19.76
CA ALA A 464 10.55 19.59 18.34
C ALA A 464 9.30 19.74 17.46
N TRP A 465 8.34 18.83 17.57
CA TRP A 465 7.17 18.78 16.69
C TRP A 465 5.93 18.14 17.34
N GLY A 466 6.08 17.28 18.35
CA GLY A 466 4.98 16.55 18.99
C GLY A 466 3.91 17.45 19.62
N TYR A 467 4.32 18.62 20.11
CA TYR A 467 3.42 19.63 20.70
C TYR A 467 2.34 20.12 19.73
N ILE A 468 2.55 20.04 18.41
CA ILE A 468 1.60 20.48 17.37
C ILE A 468 0.26 19.75 17.50
N THR A 469 0.26 18.56 18.09
CA THR A 469 -0.94 17.77 18.33
C THR A 469 -1.75 18.19 19.57
N THR A 470 -1.28 19.20 20.33
CA THR A 470 -2.01 19.74 21.49
C THR A 470 -3.30 20.40 21.02
N GLU A 471 -4.43 19.97 21.56
CA GLU A 471 -5.76 20.43 21.16
C GLU A 471 -6.06 21.86 21.60
N ASN A 472 -6.89 22.56 20.82
CA ASN A 472 -7.37 23.93 21.09
C ASN A 472 -6.28 25.01 21.13
N GLU A 473 -5.15 24.76 20.49
CA GLU A 473 -4.05 25.71 20.32
C GLU A 473 -4.07 26.27 18.89
N LYS A 474 -3.48 27.46 18.69
CA LYS A 474 -3.44 28.05 17.33
C LYS A 474 -2.64 27.21 16.33
N TYR A 475 -1.67 26.45 16.82
CA TYR A 475 -0.82 25.56 16.02
C TYR A 475 -1.41 24.15 15.87
N THR A 476 -2.57 23.86 16.47
CA THR A 476 -3.15 22.50 16.44
C THR A 476 -3.31 22.02 14.99
N ALA A 477 -2.65 20.92 14.67
CA ALA A 477 -2.77 20.23 13.40
C ALA A 477 -2.45 18.74 13.55
N PRO A 478 -2.82 17.92 12.56
CA PRO A 478 -2.32 16.56 12.48
C PRO A 478 -0.79 16.55 12.27
N ILE A 479 -0.13 15.62 12.95
CA ILE A 479 1.27 15.25 12.72
C ILE A 479 1.31 13.82 12.22
N TRP A 480 2.17 13.59 11.23
CA TRP A 480 2.51 12.27 10.70
C TRP A 480 3.99 11.99 10.97
N LEU A 481 4.30 10.91 11.69
CA LEU A 481 5.69 10.43 11.84
C LEU A 481 6.08 9.69 10.55
N THR A 482 6.60 10.39 9.56
CA THR A 482 6.76 9.86 8.20
C THR A 482 8.03 9.06 7.99
N GLU A 483 9.00 9.19 8.89
CA GLU A 483 10.17 8.30 8.94
C GLU A 483 10.62 8.00 10.36
N PHE A 484 10.77 6.71 10.60
CA PHE A 484 11.45 6.12 11.75
C PHE A 484 11.83 4.67 11.36
N GLY A 485 12.88 4.14 11.95
CA GLY A 485 13.32 2.78 11.65
C GLY A 485 14.46 2.34 12.56
N THR A 486 14.73 1.05 12.54
CA THR A 486 15.85 0.45 13.27
C THR A 486 16.61 -0.52 12.38
N ASN A 487 17.86 -0.78 12.74
CA ASN A 487 18.70 -1.73 12.03
C ASN A 487 18.22 -3.15 12.36
N VAL A 488 17.63 -3.84 11.38
CA VAL A 488 17.05 -5.17 11.55
C VAL A 488 18.12 -6.26 11.64
N ASP A 489 19.30 -6.04 11.05
CA ASP A 489 20.41 -7.00 11.10
C ASP A 489 20.92 -7.24 12.51
N ASN A 490 20.96 -6.16 13.30
CA ASN A 490 21.46 -6.11 14.67
C ASN A 490 20.35 -5.78 15.67
N PHE A 491 19.14 -6.30 15.42
CA PHE A 491 18.00 -6.08 16.31
C PHE A 491 18.18 -6.80 17.65
N VAL A 492 18.64 -6.09 18.68
CA VAL A 492 18.72 -6.60 20.05
C VAL A 492 18.14 -5.58 21.01
N GLY A 493 16.85 -5.75 21.36
CA GLY A 493 16.20 -5.01 22.45
C GLY A 493 16.32 -3.50 22.29
N ASP A 494 16.07 -2.98 21.09
CA ASP A 494 16.22 -1.56 20.80
C ASP A 494 15.21 -0.75 21.63
N ASN A 495 15.70 -0.14 22.71
CA ASN A 495 14.89 0.71 23.59
C ASN A 495 14.20 1.81 22.77
N TYR A 496 14.87 2.34 21.74
CA TYR A 496 14.34 3.41 20.93
C TYR A 496 13.06 2.97 20.17
N ILE A 497 13.03 1.82 19.50
CA ILE A 497 11.83 1.40 18.74
C ILE A 497 10.62 1.17 19.67
N ASN A 498 10.87 0.64 20.87
CA ASN A 498 9.84 0.50 21.89
C ASN A 498 9.29 1.86 22.35
N CYS A 499 10.18 2.84 22.55
CA CYS A 499 9.76 4.19 22.93
C CYS A 499 8.97 4.90 21.82
N VAL A 500 9.34 4.70 20.54
CA VAL A 500 8.59 5.22 19.39
C VAL A 500 7.19 4.59 19.34
N SER A 501 7.12 3.26 19.47
CA SER A 501 5.85 2.52 19.52
C SER A 501 4.90 3.05 20.59
N GLN A 502 5.38 3.17 21.83
CA GLN A 502 4.60 3.72 22.94
C GLN A 502 4.15 5.16 22.64
N TYR A 503 5.02 5.98 22.08
CA TYR A 503 4.69 7.37 21.76
C TYR A 503 3.59 7.47 20.70
N VAL A 504 3.73 6.75 19.59
CA VAL A 504 2.76 6.74 18.48
C VAL A 504 1.40 6.24 18.94
N GLN A 505 1.36 5.19 19.76
CA GLN A 505 0.12 4.66 20.34
C GLN A 505 -0.54 5.66 21.29
N ASN A 506 0.23 6.23 22.22
CA ASN A 506 -0.29 7.18 23.21
C ASN A 506 -0.78 8.47 22.55
N LYS A 507 -0.06 8.98 21.55
CA LYS A 507 -0.47 10.16 20.79
C LYS A 507 -1.51 9.85 19.73
N ASN A 508 -1.72 8.57 19.39
CA ASN A 508 -2.61 8.17 18.31
C ASN A 508 -2.35 9.00 17.04
N ILE A 509 -1.11 8.96 16.54
CA ILE A 509 -0.69 9.69 15.32
C ILE A 509 -0.47 8.71 14.17
N SER A 510 -0.56 9.23 12.95
CA SER A 510 -0.21 8.48 11.74
C SER A 510 1.30 8.27 11.67
N TRP A 511 1.75 7.20 11.02
CA TRP A 511 3.16 6.84 10.96
C TRP A 511 3.53 6.14 9.64
N ALA A 512 4.81 6.16 9.28
CA ALA A 512 5.37 5.42 8.16
C ALA A 512 6.77 4.86 8.52
N TYR A 513 6.92 3.53 8.46
CA TYR A 513 8.18 2.86 8.79
C TYR A 513 9.19 2.99 7.64
N TRP A 514 10.45 3.30 7.95
CA TRP A 514 11.58 3.26 7.03
C TRP A 514 12.36 1.95 7.26
N VAL A 515 12.39 1.00 6.33
CA VAL A 515 11.91 1.05 4.92
C VAL A 515 11.44 -0.32 4.41
N LEU A 516 10.66 -0.35 3.32
CA LEU A 516 10.24 -1.61 2.68
C LEU A 516 11.40 -2.37 2.03
N ALA A 517 12.29 -1.67 1.33
CA ALA A 517 13.31 -2.26 0.49
C ALA A 517 14.35 -3.04 1.30
N GLY A 518 14.66 -4.27 0.88
CA GLY A 518 15.77 -5.05 1.42
C GLY A 518 17.11 -4.77 0.75
N SER A 519 17.08 -4.35 -0.52
CA SER A 519 18.23 -3.83 -1.24
C SER A 519 17.83 -2.70 -2.19
N TYR A 520 18.81 -1.94 -2.67
CA TYR A 520 18.63 -0.94 -3.72
C TYR A 520 19.22 -1.43 -5.03
N TYR A 521 18.61 -1.04 -6.16
CA TYR A 521 19.21 -1.22 -7.49
C TYR A 521 20.67 -0.78 -7.51
N ILE A 522 20.91 0.43 -6.96
CA ILE A 522 22.22 1.02 -6.77
C ILE A 522 22.15 2.04 -5.64
N ARG A 523 23.18 2.08 -4.79
CA ARG A 523 23.36 3.11 -3.76
C ARG A 523 24.84 3.40 -3.59
N ASP A 524 25.19 4.68 -3.59
CA ASP A 524 26.59 5.14 -3.50
C ASP A 524 27.51 4.43 -4.53
N GLY A 525 26.99 4.19 -5.73
CA GLY A 525 27.69 3.49 -6.81
C GLY A 525 27.83 1.96 -6.64
N THR A 526 27.21 1.39 -5.62
CA THR A 526 27.22 -0.05 -5.33
C THR A 526 25.88 -0.67 -5.74
N PRO A 527 25.84 -1.57 -6.74
CA PRO A 527 24.64 -2.31 -7.11
C PRO A 527 24.20 -3.28 -6.02
N GLU A 528 22.89 -3.55 -5.93
CA GLU A 528 22.31 -4.48 -4.94
C GLU A 528 22.78 -4.18 -3.52
N PHE A 529 22.81 -2.89 -3.16
CA PHE A 529 23.26 -2.46 -1.84
C PHE A 529 22.24 -2.91 -0.81
N HIS A 530 22.67 -3.76 0.13
CA HIS A 530 21.84 -4.27 1.22
C HIS A 530 21.37 -3.14 2.16
N GLU A 531 20.07 -3.12 2.46
CA GLU A 531 19.44 -2.17 3.36
C GLU A 531 19.17 -2.79 4.73
N SER A 532 20.09 -2.51 5.65
CA SER A 532 20.02 -3.01 7.02
C SER A 532 18.82 -2.48 7.84
N PHE A 533 18.05 -1.51 7.34
CA PHE A 533 16.79 -1.02 7.93
C PHE A 533 15.55 -1.59 7.22
N GLY A 534 15.75 -2.44 6.21
CA GLY A 534 14.69 -2.99 5.36
C GLY A 534 13.80 -3.98 6.10
N LEU A 535 12.50 -3.94 5.81
CA LEU A 535 11.55 -4.98 6.21
C LEU A 535 11.58 -6.21 5.29
N LEU A 536 12.34 -6.17 4.21
CA LEU A 536 12.54 -7.30 3.32
C LEU A 536 14.03 -7.67 3.32
N SER A 537 14.32 -8.92 2.99
CA SER A 537 15.67 -9.35 2.64
C SER A 537 16.02 -8.91 1.22
N ASP A 538 17.27 -9.16 0.82
CA ASP A 538 17.75 -8.83 -0.52
C ASP A 538 17.02 -9.58 -1.66
N ASP A 539 16.30 -10.67 -1.37
CA ASP A 539 15.76 -11.64 -2.34
C ASP A 539 14.24 -11.58 -2.61
#